data_AF-A0A1R4KB28-F1
#
_entry.id   AF-A0A1R4KB28-F1
#
_cell.length_a   1.000
_cell.length_b   1.000
_cell.length_c   1.000
_cell.angle_alpha   90.00
_cell.angle_beta   90.00
_cell.angle_gamma   90.00
#
_symmetry.space_group_name_H-M   'P 1'
#
loop_
_entity.id
_entity.type
_entity.pdbx_description
1 polymer ?
#
loop_
_entity_poly.entity_id
_entity_poly.type
_entity_poly.pdbx_seq_one_letter_code
_entity_poly.pdbx_strand_id
1 'polypeptide(L)' 'MIEKRIVLVDGKQLTELMLTHNLGVSTKQVFEVKALDSDYFLED' A
#
# COMPACT_ATOMS: atom_id res chain seq x y z
N MET A 1 -16.43 30.01 -7.66
CA MET A 1 -17.29 29.14 -6.83
C MET A 1 -16.78 27.72 -6.99
N ILE A 2 -16.53 26.98 -5.90
CA ILE A 2 -16.17 25.55 -6.00
C ILE A 2 -17.47 24.78 -6.23
N GLU A 3 -17.59 24.16 -7.39
CA GLU A 3 -18.72 23.30 -7.72
C GLU A 3 -18.67 22.06 -6.83
N LYS A 4 -19.72 21.85 -6.02
CA LYS A 4 -19.76 20.71 -5.10
C LYS A 4 -20.22 19.48 -5.85
N ARG A 5 -19.31 18.53 -6.06
CA ARG A 5 -19.63 17.19 -6.55
C ARG A 5 -19.73 16.24 -5.38
N ILE A 6 -20.88 15.62 -5.20
CA ILE A 6 -21.10 14.53 -4.24
C ILE A 6 -20.91 13.22 -4.97
N VAL A 7 -20.10 12.32 -4.39
CA VAL A 7 -19.88 10.97 -4.91
C VAL A 7 -20.22 10.00 -3.78
N LEU A 8 -21.07 9.02 -4.06
CA LEU A 8 -21.35 7.92 -3.15
C LEU A 8 -20.24 6.87 -3.31
N VAL A 9 -19.72 6.41 -2.17
CA VAL A 9 -18.67 5.39 -2.09
C VAL A 9 -19.08 4.37 -1.03
N ASP A 10 -18.96 3.09 -1.34
CA ASP A 10 -19.20 2.04 -0.36
C ASP A 10 -17.97 1.82 0.55
N GLY A 11 -18.14 1.03 1.61
CA GLY A 11 -17.06 0.80 2.58
C GLY A 11 -15.84 0.11 2.00
N LYS A 12 -16.01 -0.76 0.99
CA LYS A 12 -14.90 -1.49 0.37
C LYS A 12 -14.07 -0.54 -0.50
N GLN A 13 -14.74 0.21 -1.37
CA GLN A 13 -14.09 1.20 -2.22
C GLN A 13 -13.42 2.30 -1.40
N LEU A 14 -14.04 2.74 -0.30
CA LEU A 14 -13.42 3.71 0.62
C LEU A 14 -12.13 3.15 1.23
N THR A 15 -12.14 1.89 1.68
CA THR A 15 -10.97 1.24 2.28
C THR A 15 -9.83 1.10 1.27
N GLU A 16 -10.12 0.72 0.02
CA GLU A 16 -9.13 0.66 -1.06
C GLU A 16 -8.50 2.03 -1.34
N LEU A 17 -9.30 3.10 -1.37
CA LEU A 17 -8.80 4.47 -1.54
C LEU A 17 -7.94 4.92 -0.35
N MET A 18 -8.37 4.61 0.88
CA MET A 18 -7.61 4.90 2.10
C MET A 18 -6.23 4.25 2.07
N LEU A 19 -6.15 2.97 1.69
CA LEU A 19 -4.89 2.24 1.57
C LEU A 19 -4.02 2.81 0.43
N THR A 20 -4.60 3.02 -0.75
CA THR A 20 -3.89 3.53 -1.94
C THR A 20 -3.25 4.89 -1.70
N HIS A 21 -3.95 5.78 -1.00
CA HIS A 21 -3.49 7.14 -0.74
C HIS A 21 -2.88 7.34 0.65
N ASN A 22 -2.72 6.26 1.44
CA ASN A 22 -2.26 6.33 2.83
C ASN A 22 -3.06 7.32 3.69
N LEU A 23 -4.37 7.41 3.47
CA LEU A 23 -5.28 8.31 4.19
C LEU A 23 -6.01 7.55 5.29
N GLY A 24 -5.87 8.01 6.54
CA GLY A 24 -6.57 7.42 7.70
C GLY A 24 -6.08 6.03 8.09
N VAL A 25 -4.88 5.64 7.64
CA VAL A 25 -4.21 4.39 8.00
C VAL A 25 -2.80 4.68 8.51
N SER A 26 -2.23 3.74 9.27
CA SER A 26 -0.84 3.80 9.72
C SER A 26 -0.16 2.45 9.52
N THR A 27 1.12 2.48 9.16
CA THR A 27 1.92 1.26 9.03
C THR A 27 2.13 0.64 10.40
N LYS A 28 1.56 -0.55 10.61
CA LYS A 28 1.73 -1.29 11.86
C LYS A 28 3.08 -2.01 11.94
N GLN A 29 3.50 -2.61 10.83
CA GLN A 29 4.73 -3.39 10.74
C GLN A 29 5.18 -3.48 9.28
N VAL A 30 6.49 -3.52 9.06
CA VAL A 30 7.11 -3.75 7.76
C VAL A 30 7.88 -5.06 7.83
N PHE A 31 7.70 -5.92 6.84
CA PHE A 31 8.47 -7.15 6.70
C PHE A 31 9.32 -7.07 5.44
N GLU A 32 10.62 -7.30 5.60
CA GLU A 32 11.53 -7.47 4.47
C GLU A 32 11.65 -8.95 4.16
N VAL A 33 11.27 -9.34 2.94
CA VAL A 33 11.51 -10.68 2.42
C VAL A 33 12.86 -10.66 1.70
N LYS A 34 13.86 -11.33 2.27
CA LYS A 34 15.20 -11.44 1.70
C LYS A 34 15.34 -12.79 1.01
N ALA A 35 15.77 -12.76 -0.25
CA ALA A 35 16.20 -13.95 -0.95
C ALA A 35 17.70 -14.18 -0.69
N LEU A 36 18.12 -15.44 -0.66
CA LEU A 36 19.53 -15.79 -0.66
C LEU A 36 20.10 -15.49 -2.05
N ASP A 37 21.18 -14.72 -2.09
CA ASP A 37 21.93 -14.45 -3.33
C ASP A 37 22.88 -15.62 -3.58
N SER A 38 22.42 -16.62 -4.34
CA SER A 38 23.22 -17.81 -4.64
C SER A 38 24.54 -17.48 -5.32
N ASP A 39 24.56 -16.46 -6.17
CA ASP A 39 25.69 -16.16 -7.04
C ASP A 39 26.81 -15.46 -6.25
N TYR A 40 26.46 -14.81 -5.14
CA TYR A 40 27.43 -14.33 -4.15
C TYR A 40 28.09 -15.47 -3.35
N PHE A 41 27.36 -16.58 -3.09
CA PHE A 41 27.83 -17.68 -2.23
C PHE A 41 28.36 -18.90 -3.00
N LEU A 42 28.18 -18.95 -4.32
CA LEU A 42 28.79 -19.95 -5.18
C LEU A 42 30.17 -19.42 -5.63
N GLU A 43 31.23 -19.81 -4.93
CA GLU A 43 32.60 -19.71 -5.43
C GLU A 43 32.85 -20.92 -6.38
N ASP A 44 33.36 -20.65 -7.59
CA ASP A 44 33.77 -21.67 -8.58
C ASP A 44 34.89 -22.60 -8.05
#